data_AF-A0A838TYT9-F1
#
_entry.id   AF-A0A838TYT9-F1
#
_cell.length_a   1.000
_cell.length_b   1.000
_cell.length_c   1.000
_cell.angle_alpha   90.00
_cell.angle_beta   90.00
_cell.angle_gamma   90.00
#
_symmetry.space_group_name_H-M   'P 1'
#
loop_
_entity.id
_entity.type
_entity.pdbx_description
1 polymer ?
#
loop_
_entity_poly.entity_id
_entity_poly.type
_entity_poly.pdbx_seq_one_letter_code
_entity_poly.pdbx_strand_id
1 'polypeptide(L)'
;MNANNKYRIPVPKDMLQRIDKTSPAHVGNLRHAVDFIVPKNTSVFAAADGILTYVKDDSNIGGPDPSYWNYSNFIAIMHSNGEYTRYDHLEYYSAKVRSGQHVLAGQEIAKVGMTGYTYIPHLHFQVFVFTGNNIWTDFDTLEIKDFVL
;
A
#
# COMPACT_ATOMS: atom_id res chain seq x y z
N MET A 1 -3.72 -3.62 -16.96
CA MET A 1 -4.60 -2.46 -17.27
C MET A 1 -3.96 -1.22 -16.65
N ASN A 2 -4.25 -0.01 -17.14
CA ASN A 2 -3.68 1.22 -16.60
C ASN A 2 -4.60 1.82 -15.53
N ALA A 3 -4.01 2.47 -14.54
CA ALA A 3 -4.73 3.35 -13.64
C ALA A 3 -5.21 4.60 -14.39
N ASN A 4 -6.45 5.02 -14.10
CA ASN A 4 -7.10 6.20 -14.66
C ASN A 4 -6.99 7.41 -13.73
N ASN A 5 -6.84 7.20 -12.42
CA ASN A 5 -6.62 8.29 -11.46
C ASN A 5 -5.14 8.72 -11.43
N LYS A 6 -4.90 9.92 -10.86
CA LYS A 6 -3.57 10.43 -10.56
C LYS A 6 -3.25 10.15 -9.09
N TYR A 7 -2.14 9.48 -8.84
CA TYR A 7 -1.69 9.12 -7.50
C TYR A 7 -0.41 9.86 -7.13
N ARG A 8 -0.35 10.40 -5.92
CA ARG A 8 0.87 10.99 -5.36
C ARG A 8 1.80 9.90 -4.84
N ILE A 9 3.08 10.23 -4.73
CA ILE A 9 4.03 9.39 -3.97
C ILE A 9 3.57 9.36 -2.50
N PRO A 10 3.27 8.18 -1.92
CA PRO A 10 2.66 8.06 -0.60
C PRO A 10 3.69 8.08 0.55
N VAL A 11 4.89 8.58 0.31
CA VAL A 11 5.99 8.70 1.28
C VAL A 11 6.75 10.02 1.06
N PRO A 12 7.46 10.56 2.08
CA PRO A 12 8.30 11.74 1.93
C PRO A 12 9.39 11.54 0.87
N LYS A 13 9.51 12.47 -0.08
CA LYS A 13 10.47 12.39 -1.20
C LYS A 13 11.92 12.48 -0.75
N ASP A 14 12.19 13.19 0.34
CA ASP A 14 13.50 13.34 0.97
C ASP A 14 13.99 12.05 1.66
N MET A 15 13.07 11.15 2.01
CA MET A 15 13.39 9.84 2.57
C MET A 15 13.38 8.69 1.54
N LEU A 16 12.87 8.96 0.33
CA LEU A 16 12.74 7.97 -0.74
C LEU A 16 14.09 7.66 -1.38
N GLN A 17 14.56 6.43 -1.18
CA GLN A 17 15.83 5.97 -1.74
C GLN A 17 15.66 5.52 -3.20
N ARG A 18 14.61 4.73 -3.48
CA ARG A 18 14.22 4.34 -4.83
C ARG A 18 12.77 3.88 -4.90
N ILE A 19 12.24 3.87 -6.11
CA ILE A 19 10.97 3.21 -6.46
C ILE A 19 11.33 1.91 -7.19
N ASP A 20 10.89 0.77 -6.68
CA ASP A 20 11.18 -0.55 -7.23
C ASP A 20 9.89 -1.18 -7.80
N LYS A 21 9.94 -1.57 -9.07
CA LYS A 21 8.84 -2.24 -9.79
C LYS A 21 9.25 -3.64 -10.28
N THR A 22 10.38 -4.14 -9.77
CA THR A 22 11.07 -5.34 -10.28
C THR A 22 11.14 -6.48 -9.27
N SER A 23 10.48 -6.32 -8.13
CA SER A 23 10.45 -7.33 -7.07
C SER A 23 9.96 -8.67 -7.60
N PRO A 24 10.61 -9.80 -7.26
CA PRO A 24 10.16 -11.12 -7.70
C PRO A 24 8.77 -11.50 -7.14
N ALA A 25 8.29 -10.79 -6.12
CA ALA A 25 6.93 -10.95 -5.59
C ALA A 25 5.86 -10.25 -6.48
N HIS A 26 6.27 -9.32 -7.35
CA HIS A 26 5.37 -8.57 -8.24
C HIS A 26 5.05 -9.39 -9.50
N VAL A 27 4.31 -10.47 -9.30
CA VAL A 27 3.84 -11.38 -10.37
C VAL A 27 2.32 -11.60 -10.28
N GLY A 28 1.72 -12.13 -11.35
CA GLY A 28 0.28 -12.42 -11.38
C GLY A 28 -0.56 -11.17 -11.12
N ASN A 29 -1.45 -11.23 -10.11
CA ASN A 29 -2.30 -10.10 -9.73
C ASN A 29 -1.52 -8.93 -9.12
N LEU A 30 -0.26 -9.12 -8.71
CA LEU A 30 0.63 -8.09 -8.15
C LEU A 30 1.63 -7.50 -9.16
N ARG A 31 1.55 -7.88 -10.44
CA ARG A 31 2.52 -7.49 -11.48
C ARG A 31 2.72 -5.98 -11.69
N HIS A 32 1.80 -5.15 -11.18
CA HIS A 32 1.89 -3.69 -11.25
C HIS A 32 2.06 -3.03 -9.88
N ALA A 33 2.36 -3.81 -8.83
CA ALA A 33 2.72 -3.27 -7.53
C ALA A 33 4.05 -2.49 -7.61
N VAL A 34 4.29 -1.68 -6.57
CA VAL A 34 5.40 -0.75 -6.49
C VAL A 34 5.91 -0.76 -5.06
N ASP A 35 7.22 -0.97 -4.88
CA ASP A 35 7.86 -0.88 -3.58
C ASP A 35 8.57 0.47 -3.46
N PHE A 36 8.16 1.30 -2.50
CA PHE A 36 8.88 2.52 -2.14
C PHE A 36 9.90 2.20 -1.07
N ILE A 37 11.19 2.23 -1.44
CA ILE A 37 12.28 1.91 -0.52
C ILE A 37 12.56 3.13 0.36
N VAL A 38 12.14 3.04 1.61
CA VAL A 38 12.26 4.06 2.65
C VAL A 38 12.56 3.42 4.00
N PRO A 39 13.16 4.14 4.96
CA PRO A 39 13.40 3.61 6.30
C PRO A 39 12.11 3.18 7.02
N LYS A 40 12.26 2.24 7.97
CA LYS A 40 11.20 1.93 8.95
C LYS A 40 10.77 3.21 9.69
N ASN A 41 9.52 3.29 10.09
CA ASN A 41 8.84 4.43 10.74
C ASN A 41 8.64 5.67 9.86
N THR A 42 8.97 5.61 8.57
CA THR A 42 8.63 6.68 7.61
C THR A 42 7.11 6.86 7.54
N SER A 43 6.63 8.10 7.57
CA SER A 43 5.20 8.40 7.42
C SER A 43 4.65 7.92 6.07
N VAL A 44 3.45 7.34 6.09
CA VAL A 44 2.71 6.92 4.90
C VAL A 44 1.52 7.84 4.71
N PHE A 45 1.33 8.34 3.49
CA PHE A 45 0.26 9.26 3.14
C PHE A 45 -0.74 8.64 2.16
N ALA A 46 -2.00 9.04 2.23
CA ALA A 46 -2.99 8.70 1.21
C ALA A 46 -2.55 9.28 -0.15
N ALA A 47 -2.43 8.41 -1.16
CA ALA A 47 -1.96 8.80 -2.50
C ALA A 47 -3.01 9.61 -3.28
N ALA A 48 -4.30 9.48 -2.94
CA ALA A 48 -5.42 10.21 -3.50
C ALA A 48 -6.58 10.27 -2.48
N ASP A 49 -7.51 11.21 -2.69
CA ASP A 49 -8.72 11.33 -1.88
C ASP A 49 -9.56 10.04 -1.93
N GLY A 50 -10.19 9.67 -0.82
CA GLY A 50 -11.02 8.48 -0.81
C GLY A 50 -11.62 8.13 0.55
N ILE A 51 -12.15 6.92 0.63
CA ILE A 51 -12.78 6.36 1.82
C ILE A 51 -12.03 5.08 2.20
N LEU A 52 -11.67 4.95 3.48
CA LEU A 52 -11.03 3.76 4.03
C LEU A 52 -12.00 2.59 3.98
N THR A 53 -11.66 1.52 3.25
CA THR A 53 -12.50 0.31 3.17
C THR A 53 -11.96 -0.82 4.03
N TYR A 54 -10.66 -0.80 4.33
CA TYR A 54 -10.04 -1.80 5.17
C TYR A 54 -8.86 -1.22 5.95
N VAL A 55 -8.72 -1.66 7.20
CA VAL A 55 -7.57 -1.37 8.05
C VAL A 55 -7.26 -2.64 8.85
N LYS A 56 -6.06 -3.19 8.65
CA LYS A 56 -5.46 -4.17 9.55
C LYS A 56 -4.17 -3.58 10.08
N ASP A 57 -4.04 -3.58 11.41
CA ASP A 57 -2.94 -2.89 12.10
C ASP A 57 -2.51 -3.62 13.39
N ASP A 58 -2.87 -4.89 13.51
CA ASP A 58 -2.82 -5.69 14.74
C ASP A 58 -1.75 -6.79 14.75
N SER A 59 -0.93 -6.90 13.70
CA SER A 59 0.19 -7.85 13.70
C SER A 59 1.51 -7.18 14.01
N ASN A 60 2.34 -7.89 14.79
CA ASN A 60 3.75 -7.61 15.02
C ASN A 60 4.66 -8.66 14.37
N ILE A 61 4.13 -9.47 13.44
CA ILE A 61 4.85 -10.57 12.78
C ILE A 61 5.27 -10.14 11.38
N GLY A 62 6.53 -10.40 11.03
CA GLY A 62 7.03 -10.27 9.67
C GLY A 62 8.44 -10.81 9.51
N GLY A 63 8.91 -10.86 8.27
CA GLY A 63 10.20 -11.44 7.92
C GLY A 63 10.20 -12.12 6.54
N PRO A 64 11.31 -12.79 6.19
CA PRO A 64 11.56 -13.31 4.84
C PRO A 64 10.86 -14.65 4.56
N ASP A 65 10.00 -15.13 5.46
CA ASP A 65 9.22 -16.36 5.26
C ASP A 65 7.96 -16.03 4.45
N PRO A 66 7.74 -16.63 3.27
CA PRO A 66 6.54 -16.40 2.47
C PRO A 66 5.24 -16.69 3.21
N SER A 67 5.24 -17.61 4.19
CA SER A 67 4.07 -17.91 5.02
C SER A 67 3.59 -16.71 5.84
N TYR A 68 4.41 -15.66 5.99
CA TYR A 68 4.03 -14.47 6.74
C TYR A 68 3.13 -13.51 5.99
N TRP A 69 2.82 -13.74 4.71
CA TRP A 69 2.02 -12.82 3.89
C TRP A 69 0.70 -12.38 4.54
N ASN A 70 0.01 -13.26 5.28
CA ASN A 70 -1.27 -12.99 5.95
C ASN A 70 -1.13 -12.14 7.23
N TYR A 71 0.10 -11.91 7.71
CA TYR A 71 0.39 -11.02 8.82
C TYR A 71 0.61 -9.57 8.39
N SER A 72 0.64 -9.26 7.09
CA SER A 72 0.79 -7.87 6.61
C SER A 72 -0.28 -6.98 7.23
N ASN A 73 0.15 -5.93 7.94
CA ASN A 73 -0.71 -4.80 8.26
C ASN A 73 -0.81 -3.92 7.02
N PHE A 74 -2.05 -3.58 6.67
CA PHE A 74 -2.29 -2.74 5.52
C PHE A 74 -3.56 -1.92 5.65
N ILE A 75 -3.58 -0.85 4.87
CA ILE A 75 -4.73 0.02 4.68
C ILE A 75 -5.19 -0.08 3.23
N ALA A 76 -6.50 -0.12 3.00
CA ALA A 76 -7.08 0.02 1.67
C ALA A 76 -8.03 1.22 1.60
N ILE A 77 -7.93 2.00 0.52
CA ILE A 77 -8.72 3.20 0.27
C ILE A 77 -9.42 3.03 -1.07
N MET A 78 -10.74 3.22 -1.09
CA MET A 78 -11.55 3.31 -2.31
C MET A 78 -11.59 4.76 -2.80
N HIS A 79 -11.37 4.95 -4.10
CA HIS A 79 -11.41 6.24 -4.77
C HIS A 79 -12.70 6.42 -5.57
N SER A 80 -13.04 7.67 -5.90
CA SER A 80 -14.30 8.02 -6.56
C SER A 80 -14.48 7.41 -7.96
N ASN A 81 -13.40 7.01 -8.61
CA ASN A 81 -13.41 6.34 -9.92
C ASN A 81 -13.49 4.81 -9.82
N GLY A 82 -13.68 4.24 -8.62
CA GLY A 82 -13.79 2.80 -8.39
C GLY A 82 -12.45 2.06 -8.31
N GLU A 83 -11.33 2.77 -8.43
CA GLU A 83 -10.01 2.21 -8.14
C GLU A 83 -9.74 2.21 -6.64
N TYR A 84 -8.81 1.36 -6.23
CA TYR A 84 -8.39 1.24 -4.85
C TYR A 84 -6.89 1.42 -4.74
N THR A 85 -6.43 2.03 -3.64
CA THR A 85 -5.03 1.95 -3.23
C THR A 85 -4.89 1.07 -2.00
N ARG A 86 -3.80 0.31 -1.94
CA ARG A 86 -3.42 -0.47 -0.76
C ARG A 86 -1.96 -0.23 -0.38
N TYR A 87 -1.73 -0.15 0.93
CA TYR A 87 -0.47 0.26 1.58
C TYR A 87 -0.08 -0.83 2.57
N ASP A 88 0.87 -1.70 2.22
CA ASP A 88 1.26 -2.89 2.98
C ASP A 88 2.54 -2.70 3.81
N HIS A 89 2.85 -3.72 4.61
CA HIS A 89 4.03 -3.78 5.49
C HIS A 89 4.05 -2.65 6.53
N LEU A 90 2.88 -2.17 6.95
CA LEU A 90 2.74 -1.07 7.90
C LEU A 90 3.24 -1.45 9.31
N GLU A 91 3.71 -0.48 10.07
CA GLU A 91 4.17 -0.72 11.44
C GLU A 91 3.01 -1.08 12.36
N TYR A 92 3.24 -2.04 13.26
CA TYR A 92 2.26 -2.45 14.28
C TYR A 92 1.71 -1.26 15.07
N TYR A 93 0.38 -1.16 15.12
CA TYR A 93 -0.34 -0.05 15.79
C TYR A 93 0.11 1.35 15.33
N SER A 94 0.35 1.51 14.02
CA SER A 94 0.74 2.81 13.45
C SER A 94 -0.38 3.52 12.70
N ALA A 95 -1.51 2.86 12.45
CA ALA A 95 -2.63 3.46 11.72
C ALA A 95 -3.19 4.67 12.48
N LYS A 96 -3.37 5.78 11.75
CA LYS A 96 -3.96 7.04 12.24
C LYS A 96 -5.41 7.22 11.78
N VAL A 97 -5.96 6.20 11.13
CA VAL A 97 -7.26 6.22 10.46
C VAL A 97 -8.01 4.92 10.74
N ARG A 98 -9.31 4.91 10.46
CA ARG A 98 -10.20 3.74 10.63
C ARG A 98 -11.08 3.52 9.40
N SER A 99 -11.59 2.30 9.23
CA SER A 99 -12.56 1.99 8.17
C SER A 99 -13.78 2.94 8.21
N GLY A 100 -14.26 3.33 7.04
CA GLY A 100 -15.34 4.30 6.84
C GLY A 100 -14.90 5.77 6.92
N GLN A 101 -13.67 6.06 7.33
CA GLN A 101 -13.15 7.42 7.37
C GLN A 101 -12.87 7.97 5.95
N HIS A 102 -13.19 9.24 5.70
CA HIS A 102 -12.72 9.97 4.52
C HIS A 102 -11.31 10.53 4.75
N VAL A 103 -10.48 10.47 3.73
CA VAL A 103 -9.13 11.06 3.73
C VAL A 103 -8.89 11.87 2.48
N LEU A 104 -8.04 12.88 2.62
CA LEU A 104 -7.54 13.69 1.52
C LEU A 104 -6.15 13.20 1.08
N ALA A 105 -5.81 13.41 -0.19
CA ALA A 105 -4.49 13.15 -0.72
C ALA A 105 -3.43 13.90 0.10
N GLY A 106 -2.37 13.20 0.52
CA GLY A 106 -1.32 13.75 1.38
C GLY A 106 -1.64 13.69 2.88
N GLN A 107 -2.83 13.23 3.29
CA GLN A 107 -3.12 12.97 4.70
C GLN A 107 -2.30 11.77 5.18
N GLU A 108 -1.63 11.90 6.33
CA GLU A 108 -0.89 10.78 6.94
C GLU A 108 -1.86 9.72 7.49
N ILE A 109 -1.63 8.47 7.10
CA ILE A 109 -2.53 7.34 7.42
C ILE A 109 -1.87 6.28 8.30
N ALA A 110 -0.54 6.11 8.22
CA ALA A 110 0.20 5.09 8.97
C ALA A 110 1.71 5.37 8.93
N LYS A 111 2.52 4.41 9.38
CA LYS A 111 3.97 4.41 9.20
C LYS A 111 4.44 3.12 8.52
N VAL A 112 5.54 3.21 7.78
CA VAL A 112 6.24 2.06 7.21
C VAL A 112 6.77 1.18 8.33
N GLY A 113 6.53 -0.12 8.24
CA GLY A 113 6.98 -1.12 9.19
C GLY A 113 7.75 -2.25 8.52
N MET A 114 7.59 -3.44 9.09
CA MET A 114 8.16 -4.69 8.57
C MET A 114 7.22 -5.89 8.82
N THR A 115 5.90 -5.68 8.80
CA THR A 115 4.95 -6.78 9.00
C THR A 115 4.71 -7.57 7.73
N GLY A 116 4.41 -8.85 7.85
CA GLY A 116 4.15 -9.72 6.71
C GLY A 116 5.41 -10.27 6.05
N TYR A 117 5.27 -10.75 4.81
CA TYR A 117 6.40 -11.26 4.03
C TYR A 117 7.23 -10.10 3.47
N THR A 118 8.35 -9.80 4.10
CA THR A 118 9.23 -8.68 3.74
C THR A 118 10.67 -8.94 4.17
N TYR A 119 11.63 -8.47 3.36
CA TYR A 119 13.06 -8.64 3.61
C TYR A 119 13.72 -7.39 4.20
N ILE A 120 13.21 -6.21 3.84
CA ILE A 120 13.76 -4.91 4.21
C ILE A 120 12.61 -3.92 4.45
N PRO A 121 12.81 -2.85 5.23
CA PRO A 121 11.82 -1.78 5.32
C PRO A 121 11.52 -1.17 3.94
N HIS A 122 10.25 -1.15 3.58
CA HIS A 122 9.70 -0.50 2.40
C HIS A 122 8.18 -0.40 2.53
N LEU A 123 7.57 0.47 1.74
CA LEU A 123 6.13 0.45 1.54
C LEU A 123 5.82 -0.31 0.25
N HIS A 124 5.22 -1.49 0.36
CA HIS A 124 4.58 -2.15 -0.79
C HIS A 124 3.26 -1.42 -1.06
N PHE A 125 3.10 -0.93 -2.28
CA PHE A 125 1.99 -0.10 -2.70
C PHE A 125 1.39 -0.65 -3.99
N GLN A 126 0.06 -0.62 -4.06
CA GLN A 126 -0.64 -1.07 -5.25
C GLN A 126 -1.89 -0.24 -5.51
N VAL A 127 -2.15 0.04 -6.78
CA VAL A 127 -3.47 0.45 -7.27
C VAL A 127 -4.14 -0.76 -7.90
N PHE A 128 -5.41 -0.99 -7.63
CA PHE A 128 -6.12 -2.16 -8.14
C PHE A 128 -7.61 -1.92 -8.33
N VAL A 129 -8.26 -2.87 -9.01
CA VAL A 129 -9.71 -3.04 -9.03
C VAL A 129 -10.08 -4.38 -8.40
N PHE A 130 -11.25 -4.45 -7.77
CA PHE A 130 -11.77 -5.70 -7.24
C PHE A 130 -12.17 -6.64 -8.39
N THR A 131 -11.82 -7.92 -8.25
CA THR A 131 -12.27 -9.01 -9.13
C THR A 131 -13.21 -9.98 -8.41
N GLY A 132 -13.49 -9.73 -7.13
CA GLY A 132 -14.35 -10.51 -6.26
C GLY A 132 -14.66 -9.73 -4.97
N ASN A 133 -14.72 -10.42 -3.84
CA ASN A 133 -15.17 -9.81 -2.56
C ASN A 133 -14.10 -9.83 -1.46
N ASN A 134 -13.02 -10.60 -1.62
CA ASN A 134 -11.96 -10.69 -0.63
C ASN A 134 -10.84 -9.68 -0.91
N ILE A 135 -10.74 -8.61 -0.11
CA ILE A 135 -9.70 -7.58 -0.20
C ILE A 135 -8.26 -8.13 -0.14
N TRP A 136 -8.08 -9.33 0.41
CA TRP A 136 -6.78 -9.97 0.50
C TRP A 136 -6.30 -10.60 -0.80
N THR A 137 -7.21 -11.05 -1.66
CA THR A 137 -6.87 -11.95 -2.78
C THR A 137 -7.58 -11.61 -4.09
N ASP A 138 -8.76 -10.99 -4.02
CA ASP A 138 -9.66 -10.83 -5.15
C ASP A 138 -9.49 -9.45 -5.79
N PHE A 139 -8.29 -9.20 -6.30
CA PHE A 139 -7.95 -7.97 -6.99
C PHE A 139 -7.11 -8.24 -8.23
N ASP A 140 -7.06 -7.26 -9.12
CA ASP A 140 -6.05 -7.17 -10.17
C ASP A 140 -5.41 -5.79 -10.18
N THR A 141 -4.07 -5.75 -10.14
CA THR A 141 -3.34 -4.48 -10.08
C THR A 141 -3.41 -3.71 -11.40
N LEU A 142 -3.37 -2.39 -11.28
CA LEU A 142 -3.34 -1.43 -12.37
C LEU A 142 -1.96 -0.77 -12.43
N GLU A 143 -1.46 -0.59 -13.65
CA GLU A 143 -0.20 0.10 -13.89
C GLU A 143 -0.34 1.60 -13.65
N ILE A 144 0.54 2.14 -12.81
CA ILE A 144 0.72 3.57 -12.61
C ILE A 144 1.87 4.01 -13.51
N LYS A 145 1.53 4.78 -14.55
CA LYS A 145 2.52 5.33 -15.49
C LYS A 145 3.43 6.33 -14.80
N ASP A 146 2.82 7.32 -14.15
CA ASP A 146 3.53 8.41 -13.46
C ASP A 146 2.85 8.75 -12.14
N PHE A 147 3.66 9.04 -11.13
CA PHE A 147 3.18 9.66 -9.88
C PHE A 147 3.15 11.17 -10.03
N VAL A 148 2.11 11.80 -9.47
CA VAL A 148 2.01 13.26 -9.44
C VAL A 148 2.64 13.85 -8.18
N LEU A 149 3.03 15.12 -8.26
CA LEU A 149 3.76 15.81 -7.18
C LEU A 149 2.91 16.09 -5.94
#